data_AF-B6W613-F1
#
_entry.id   AF-B6W613-F1
#
_cell.length_a   1.000
_cell.length_b   1.000
_cell.length_c   1.000
_cell.angle_alpha   90.00
_cell.angle_beta   90.00
_cell.angle_gamma   90.00
#
_symmetry.space_group_name_H-M   'P 1'
#
loop_
_entity.id
_entity.type
_entity.pdbx_description
1 polymer ?
#
loop_
_entity_poly.entity_id
_entity_poly.type
_entity_poly.pdbx_seq_one_letter_code
_entity_poly.pdbx_strand_id
1 'polypeptide(L)'
;KVHKPVNTPCVCDNKDRCRALVEYLLKESLEDKPYYDTFFSHEEDYVPPVTVMQKIDSNHKKLMKGDDKFYMLSINPSQDEAAHLIRKVTGKQVTEFEQLTVEEQEKVIHELKNYSRNCMDLYAENFRREKIKSGKDLVYFGRVETERHYRNSDEEVKEGQAKSGDRKPGLQLHVHIIVSRNDVTQTVRLSPLARSKGSFNELNGKKVMVGFEHMEWKSRCADRFISMYGYKATHK
;
A
#
# COMPACT_ATOMS: atom_id res chain seq x y z
N LYS A 1 2.10 5.12 4.12
CA LYS A 1 2.50 6.44 3.58
C LYS A 1 2.05 6.55 2.14
N VAL A 2 1.50 7.70 1.71
CA VAL A 2 1.18 7.95 0.29
C VAL A 2 2.41 8.54 -0.38
N HIS A 3 2.76 8.04 -1.57
CA HIS A 3 3.90 8.48 -2.35
C HIS A 3 3.45 8.89 -3.75
N LYS A 4 4.17 9.81 -4.37
CA LYS A 4 4.04 9.98 -5.82
C LYS A 4 4.84 8.87 -6.49
N PRO A 5 4.28 8.17 -7.51
CA PRO A 5 5.00 7.12 -8.23
C PRO A 5 6.37 7.56 -8.77
N VAL A 6 6.56 8.85 -9.09
CA VAL A 6 7.85 9.46 -9.51
C VAL A 6 9.04 9.21 -8.59
N ASN A 7 8.79 8.91 -7.31
CA ASN A 7 9.84 8.59 -6.35
C ASN A 7 10.32 7.13 -6.46
N THR A 8 9.77 6.38 -7.42
CA THR A 8 10.11 4.99 -7.72
C THR A 8 11.06 4.96 -8.92
N PRO A 9 12.22 4.27 -8.82
CA PRO A 9 13.14 4.15 -9.95
C PRO A 9 12.44 3.68 -11.23
N CYS A 10 12.73 4.35 -12.35
CA CYS A 10 12.16 4.10 -13.68
C CYS A 10 10.66 4.44 -13.86
N VAL A 11 9.98 4.99 -12.85
CA VAL A 11 8.61 5.51 -12.98
C VAL A 11 8.67 7.01 -13.19
N CYS A 12 8.43 7.47 -14.43
CA CYS A 12 8.60 8.86 -14.83
C CYS A 12 7.50 9.80 -14.31
N ASP A 13 6.24 9.35 -14.30
CA ASP A 13 5.10 10.02 -13.68
C ASP A 13 3.92 9.06 -13.41
N ASN A 14 2.79 9.63 -13.00
CA ASN A 14 1.53 8.94 -12.77
C ASN A 14 0.41 9.49 -13.66
N LYS A 15 0.74 10.09 -14.81
CA LYS A 15 -0.20 10.70 -15.75
C LYS A 15 -0.51 9.82 -16.95
N ASP A 16 0.36 8.85 -17.24
CA ASP A 16 0.18 7.83 -18.27
C ASP A 16 -0.13 6.46 -17.65
N ARG A 17 0.33 5.38 -18.29
CA ARG A 17 0.02 3.98 -17.94
C ARG A 17 0.83 3.50 -16.74
N CYS A 18 0.26 2.58 -15.96
CA CYS A 18 0.93 2.03 -14.77
C CYS A 18 1.92 0.89 -15.08
N ARG A 19 2.12 0.52 -16.36
CA ARG A 19 3.03 -0.56 -16.78
C ARG A 19 4.40 -0.48 -16.11
N ALA A 20 5.07 0.67 -16.20
CA ALA A 20 6.42 0.84 -15.65
C ALA A 20 6.46 0.61 -14.13
N LEU A 21 5.39 1.01 -13.41
CA LEU A 21 5.28 0.77 -11.97
C LEU A 21 5.01 -0.71 -11.67
N VAL A 22 4.10 -1.35 -12.40
CA VAL A 22 3.81 -2.78 -12.24
C VAL A 22 5.05 -3.62 -12.52
N GLU A 23 5.77 -3.33 -13.60
CA GLU A 23 7.04 -3.98 -13.94
C GLU A 23 8.12 -3.72 -12.88
N TYR A 24 8.20 -2.51 -12.33
CA TYR A 24 9.12 -2.20 -11.23
C TYR A 24 8.82 -3.05 -10.00
N LEU A 25 7.56 -3.13 -9.58
CA LEU A 25 7.15 -3.93 -8.43
C LEU A 25 7.39 -5.43 -8.68
N LEU A 26 7.36 -5.87 -9.94
CA LEU A 26 7.71 -7.25 -10.32
C LEU A 26 9.21 -7.53 -10.31
N LYS A 27 10.10 -6.55 -10.23
CA LYS A 27 11.56 -6.80 -10.34
C LYS A 27 12.07 -7.74 -9.24
N GLU A 28 11.43 -7.78 -8.08
CA GLU A 28 11.76 -8.71 -6.99
C GLU A 28 11.19 -10.13 -7.20
N SER A 29 10.48 -10.40 -8.31
CA SER A 29 10.03 -11.76 -8.70
C SER A 29 11.04 -12.55 -9.54
N LEU A 30 12.23 -12.00 -9.78
CA LEU A 30 13.31 -12.69 -10.50
C LEU A 30 14.05 -13.70 -9.62
N GLU A 31 13.83 -13.68 -8.30
CA GLU A 31 14.28 -14.71 -7.38
C GLU A 31 13.15 -15.71 -7.16
N ASP A 32 13.48 -17.00 -7.20
CA ASP A 32 12.55 -18.11 -7.02
C ASP A 32 12.08 -18.17 -5.56
N LYS A 33 11.13 -17.31 -5.20
CA LYS A 33 10.54 -17.30 -3.87
C LYS A 33 9.61 -18.50 -3.73
N PRO A 34 9.69 -19.26 -2.62
CA PRO A 34 8.93 -20.51 -2.47
C PRO A 34 7.42 -20.29 -2.24
N TYR A 35 6.97 -19.04 -2.14
CA TYR A 35 5.57 -18.66 -1.96
C TYR A 35 5.09 -17.78 -3.12
N TYR A 36 3.86 -17.99 -3.57
CA TYR A 36 3.26 -17.21 -4.66
C TYR A 36 2.85 -15.82 -4.17
N ASP A 37 3.64 -14.79 -4.48
CA ASP A 37 3.27 -13.40 -4.23
C ASP A 37 3.10 -12.63 -5.54
N THR A 38 1.85 -12.57 -6.00
CA THR A 38 1.45 -11.65 -7.07
C THR A 38 0.72 -10.44 -6.47
N PHE A 39 -0.11 -9.76 -7.26
CA PHE A 39 -0.95 -8.73 -6.69
C PHE A 39 -2.17 -9.35 -6.00
N PHE A 40 -2.79 -8.60 -5.09
CA PHE A 40 -4.10 -8.88 -4.52
C PHE A 40 -5.00 -7.67 -4.72
N SER A 41 -6.31 -7.88 -4.72
CA SER A 41 -7.32 -6.81 -4.72
C SER A 41 -8.06 -6.77 -3.38
N HIS A 42 -9.11 -5.95 -3.32
CA HIS A 42 -9.97 -5.94 -2.14
C HIS A 42 -10.62 -7.30 -1.87
N GLU A 43 -10.91 -8.09 -2.91
CA GLU A 43 -11.67 -9.34 -2.79
C GLU A 43 -10.86 -10.58 -3.16
N GLU A 44 -9.81 -10.43 -3.98
CA GLU A 44 -9.00 -11.55 -4.49
C GLU A 44 -7.61 -11.53 -3.86
N ASP A 45 -7.10 -12.68 -3.41
CA ASP A 45 -5.72 -12.83 -2.91
C ASP A 45 -4.68 -12.94 -4.02
N TYR A 46 -5.14 -13.20 -5.24
CA TYR A 46 -4.31 -13.39 -6.42
C TYR A 46 -4.89 -12.64 -7.61
N VAL A 47 -4.10 -11.73 -8.17
CA VAL A 47 -4.43 -10.91 -9.34
C VAL A 47 -3.21 -10.86 -10.26
N PRO A 48 -3.33 -11.34 -11.51
CA PRO A 48 -2.25 -11.26 -12.48
C PRO A 48 -1.84 -9.81 -12.79
N PRO A 49 -0.54 -9.54 -13.02
CA PRO A 49 -0.07 -8.20 -13.37
C PRO A 49 -0.74 -7.59 -14.61
N VAL A 50 -1.10 -8.42 -15.60
CA VAL A 50 -1.84 -7.98 -16.79
C VAL A 50 -3.21 -7.41 -16.43
N THR A 51 -3.90 -8.01 -15.46
CA THR A 51 -5.19 -7.56 -14.96
C THR A 51 -5.04 -6.24 -14.20
N VAL A 52 -3.97 -6.09 -13.41
CA VAL A 52 -3.63 -4.82 -12.72
C VAL A 52 -3.47 -3.69 -13.73
N MET A 53 -2.63 -3.91 -14.75
CA MET A 53 -2.39 -2.93 -15.82
C MET A 53 -3.69 -2.56 -16.52
N GLN A 54 -4.49 -3.55 -16.94
CA GLN A 54 -5.75 -3.31 -17.63
C GLN A 54 -6.75 -2.52 -16.78
N LYS A 55 -6.95 -2.93 -15.51
CA LYS A 55 -7.95 -2.30 -14.63
C LYS A 55 -7.55 -0.88 -14.22
N ILE A 56 -6.28 -0.62 -13.92
CA ILE A 56 -5.81 0.73 -13.60
C ILE A 56 -5.83 1.63 -14.85
N ASP A 57 -5.25 1.17 -15.97
CA ASP A 57 -5.10 1.99 -17.17
C ASP A 57 -6.45 2.31 -17.84
N SER A 58 -7.50 1.51 -17.63
CA SER A 58 -8.84 1.79 -18.17
C SER A 58 -9.72 2.66 -17.25
N ASN A 59 -9.29 2.94 -16.02
CA ASN A 59 -10.08 3.63 -15.00
C ASN A 59 -9.82 5.16 -14.99
N HIS A 60 -9.92 5.82 -16.13
CA HIS A 60 -9.59 7.25 -16.26
C HIS A 60 -10.66 8.09 -16.96
N LYS A 61 -11.93 7.66 -16.97
CA LYS A 61 -13.05 8.42 -17.55
C LYS A 61 -13.04 9.85 -17.02
N LYS A 62 -13.10 10.81 -17.95
CA LYS A 62 -13.04 12.26 -17.71
C LYS A 62 -11.72 12.77 -17.08
N LEU A 63 -10.64 11.99 -17.01
CA LEU A 63 -9.31 12.50 -16.67
C LEU A 63 -8.60 12.95 -17.96
N MET A 64 -7.99 14.13 -17.93
CA MET A 64 -7.26 14.69 -19.06
C MET A 64 -5.82 14.16 -19.11
N LYS A 65 -5.09 14.40 -20.20
CA LYS A 65 -3.69 13.95 -20.33
C LYS A 65 -2.80 14.40 -19.16
N GLY A 66 -2.96 15.65 -18.70
CA GLY A 66 -2.16 16.20 -17.60
C GLY A 66 -2.58 15.76 -16.19
N ASP A 67 -3.71 15.07 -16.04
CA ASP A 67 -4.21 14.61 -14.76
C ASP A 67 -3.43 13.39 -14.25
N ASP A 68 -3.18 13.33 -12.95
CA ASP A 68 -2.80 12.07 -12.30
C ASP A 68 -3.87 11.00 -12.58
N LYS A 69 -3.45 9.78 -12.93
CA LYS A 69 -4.30 8.62 -13.23
C LYS A 69 -4.36 7.64 -12.07
N PHE A 70 -3.25 7.47 -11.36
CA PHE A 70 -3.14 6.58 -10.21
C PHE A 70 -2.19 7.18 -9.16
N TYR A 71 -2.21 6.59 -7.97
CA TYR A 71 -1.33 6.89 -6.86
C TYR A 71 -0.70 5.61 -6.35
N MET A 72 0.46 5.76 -5.71
CA MET A 72 1.13 4.66 -5.02
C MET A 72 1.14 4.95 -3.53
N LEU A 73 0.85 3.95 -2.72
CA LEU A 73 0.98 4.04 -1.27
C LEU A 73 1.66 2.79 -0.73
N SER A 74 2.19 2.92 0.47
CA SER A 74 2.84 1.82 1.16
C SER A 74 2.24 1.61 2.55
N ILE A 75 2.01 0.36 2.90
CA ILE A 75 1.66 -0.06 4.26
C ILE A 75 2.89 -0.74 4.82
N ASN A 76 3.46 -0.13 5.86
CA ASN A 76 4.75 -0.51 6.40
C ASN A 76 4.57 -0.72 7.90
N PRO A 77 4.22 -1.93 8.34
CA PRO A 77 4.34 -2.27 9.75
C PRO A 77 5.74 -1.92 10.27
N SER A 78 5.83 -1.47 11.52
CA SER A 78 7.12 -1.37 12.20
C SER A 78 7.75 -2.75 12.38
N GLN A 79 9.04 -2.80 12.74
CA GLN A 79 9.70 -4.08 13.10
C GLN A 79 8.93 -4.81 14.22
N ASP A 80 8.47 -4.06 15.23
CA ASP A 80 7.73 -4.61 16.37
C ASP A 80 6.33 -5.09 15.95
N GLU A 81 5.63 -4.35 15.08
CA GLU A 81 4.34 -4.75 14.54
C GLU A 81 4.49 -6.03 13.69
N ALA A 82 5.50 -6.09 12.83
CA ALA A 82 5.81 -7.26 12.01
C ALA A 82 6.13 -8.49 12.89
N ALA A 83 6.99 -8.34 13.90
CA ALA A 83 7.33 -9.40 14.84
C ALA A 83 6.11 -9.88 15.62
N HIS A 84 5.25 -8.95 16.06
CA HIS A 84 4.01 -9.28 16.75
C HIS A 84 3.02 -10.03 15.85
N LEU A 85 2.85 -9.59 14.59
CA LEU A 85 2.01 -10.28 13.62
C LEU A 85 2.49 -11.71 13.41
N ILE A 86 3.79 -11.91 13.15
CA ILE A 86 4.37 -13.24 12.98
C ILE A 86 4.11 -14.10 14.21
N ARG A 87 4.40 -13.58 15.41
CA ARG A 87 4.16 -14.31 16.66
C ARG A 87 2.68 -14.67 16.84
N LYS A 88 1.75 -13.80 16.47
CA LYS A 88 0.31 -14.07 16.56
C LYS A 88 -0.14 -15.15 15.58
N VAL A 89 0.42 -15.18 14.38
CA VAL A 89 0.03 -16.11 13.31
C VAL A 89 0.70 -17.48 13.48
N THR A 90 1.98 -17.51 13.87
CA THR A 90 2.81 -18.73 13.84
C THR A 90 3.19 -19.23 15.23
N GLY A 91 3.06 -18.38 16.27
CA GLY A 91 3.57 -18.67 17.61
C GLY A 91 5.09 -18.48 17.76
N LYS A 92 5.82 -18.18 16.68
CA LYS A 92 7.29 -18.06 16.67
C LYS A 92 7.76 -16.62 16.87
N GLN A 93 8.96 -16.49 17.44
CA GLN A 93 9.73 -15.26 17.40
C GLN A 93 10.88 -15.44 16.43
N VAL A 94 10.97 -14.57 15.43
CA VAL A 94 11.97 -14.62 14.38
C VAL A 94 12.51 -13.21 14.13
N THR A 95 13.76 -13.13 13.70
CA THR A 95 14.39 -11.85 13.32
C THR A 95 14.37 -11.63 11.81
N GLU A 96 14.26 -12.72 11.03
CA GLU A 96 14.21 -12.72 9.57
C GLU A 96 13.00 -13.54 9.10
N PHE A 97 12.41 -13.16 7.97
CA PHE A 97 11.19 -13.79 7.48
C PHE A 97 11.42 -15.23 6.96
N GLU A 98 12.63 -15.52 6.50
CA GLU A 98 13.09 -16.82 5.95
C GLU A 98 13.26 -17.89 7.03
N GLN A 99 13.24 -17.51 8.31
CA GLN A 99 13.24 -18.47 9.43
C GLN A 99 11.89 -19.19 9.57
N LEU A 100 10.85 -18.71 8.91
CA LEU A 100 9.53 -19.35 8.86
C LEU A 100 9.50 -20.42 7.77
N THR A 101 8.68 -21.45 7.98
CA THR A 101 8.34 -22.40 6.92
C THR A 101 7.49 -21.72 5.85
N VAL A 102 7.44 -22.28 4.64
CA VAL A 102 6.63 -21.74 3.53
C VAL A 102 5.16 -21.56 3.94
N GLU A 103 4.57 -22.56 4.61
CA GLU A 103 3.18 -22.50 5.09
C GLU A 103 2.97 -21.36 6.10
N GLU A 104 3.94 -21.12 6.98
CA GLU A 104 3.88 -20.00 7.94
C GLU A 104 4.05 -18.65 7.25
N GLN A 105 4.93 -18.55 6.25
CA GLN A 105 5.10 -17.35 5.44
C GLN A 105 3.79 -17.00 4.72
N GLU A 106 3.15 -17.98 4.08
CA GLU A 106 1.86 -17.80 3.39
C GLU A 106 0.77 -17.30 4.35
N LYS A 107 0.68 -17.85 5.56
CA LYS A 107 -0.27 -17.38 6.58
C LYS A 107 0.00 -15.94 7.00
N VAL A 108 1.26 -15.57 7.22
CA VAL A 108 1.63 -14.19 7.58
C VAL A 108 1.33 -13.22 6.44
N ILE A 109 1.65 -13.60 5.20
CA ILE A 109 1.35 -12.81 4.00
C ILE A 109 -0.16 -12.61 3.84
N HIS A 110 -0.96 -13.67 4.05
CA HIS A 110 -2.42 -13.57 4.02
C HIS A 110 -2.96 -12.57 5.06
N GLU A 111 -2.46 -12.62 6.30
CA GLU A 111 -2.87 -11.64 7.32
C GLU A 111 -2.40 -10.21 7.00
N LEU A 112 -1.23 -10.05 6.39
CA LEU A 112 -0.76 -8.75 5.93
C LEU A 112 -1.64 -8.20 4.78
N LYS A 113 -2.14 -9.05 3.87
CA LYS A 113 -3.15 -8.69 2.87
C LYS A 113 -4.45 -8.25 3.54
N ASN A 114 -4.93 -8.98 4.55
CA ASN A 114 -6.16 -8.64 5.29
C ASN A 114 -6.05 -7.31 6.05
N TYR A 115 -4.93 -7.07 6.72
CA TYR A 115 -4.65 -5.78 7.34
C TYR A 115 -4.61 -4.67 6.28
N SER A 116 -4.01 -4.93 5.12
CA SER A 116 -3.96 -3.98 4.02
C SER A 116 -5.34 -3.64 3.44
N ARG A 117 -6.24 -4.63 3.31
CA ARG A 117 -7.64 -4.40 2.92
C ARG A 117 -8.36 -3.48 3.89
N ASN A 118 -8.20 -3.71 5.19
CA ASN A 118 -8.75 -2.83 6.23
C ASN A 118 -8.17 -1.40 6.13
N CYS A 119 -6.87 -1.26 5.86
CA CYS A 119 -6.27 0.06 5.63
C CYS A 119 -6.85 0.76 4.41
N MET A 120 -7.26 0.01 3.38
CA MET A 120 -7.90 0.55 2.18
C MET A 120 -9.38 0.89 2.38
N ASP A 121 -10.09 0.22 3.29
CA ASP A 121 -11.39 0.68 3.79
C ASP A 121 -11.25 2.06 4.45
N LEU A 122 -10.28 2.18 5.36
CA LEU A 122 -9.99 3.45 6.04
C LEU A 122 -9.54 4.54 5.04
N TYR A 123 -8.81 4.16 3.99
CA TYR A 123 -8.41 5.06 2.91
C TYR A 123 -9.63 5.59 2.16
N ALA A 124 -10.58 4.72 1.81
CA ALA A 124 -11.82 5.09 1.13
C ALA A 124 -12.66 6.06 1.98
N GLU A 125 -12.91 5.71 3.24
CA GLU A 125 -13.70 6.51 4.17
C GLU A 125 -13.08 7.90 4.43
N ASN A 126 -11.75 7.99 4.44
CA ASN A 126 -11.04 9.25 4.69
C ASN A 126 -11.32 10.32 3.62
N PHE A 127 -11.78 9.94 2.43
CA PHE A 127 -12.22 10.91 1.42
C PHE A 127 -13.51 11.65 1.79
N ARG A 128 -14.28 11.12 2.75
CA ARG A 128 -15.55 11.69 3.23
C ARG A 128 -16.54 11.95 2.08
N ARG A 129 -16.56 11.07 1.09
CA ARG A 129 -17.48 11.12 -0.04
C ARG A 129 -18.67 10.22 0.24
N GLU A 130 -19.88 10.72 0.02
CA GLU A 130 -21.11 9.97 0.29
C GLU A 130 -21.13 8.59 -0.39
N LYS A 131 -20.64 8.50 -1.63
CA LYS A 131 -20.61 7.26 -2.42
C LYS A 131 -19.42 6.33 -2.15
N ILE A 132 -18.49 6.73 -1.30
CA ILE A 132 -17.24 5.99 -1.06
C ILE A 132 -17.20 5.60 0.41
N LYS A 133 -17.41 4.33 0.68
CA LYS A 133 -17.60 3.75 2.01
C LYS A 133 -16.55 2.72 2.38
N SER A 134 -15.94 2.07 1.40
CA SER A 134 -14.99 0.98 1.64
C SER A 134 -13.99 0.84 0.50
N GLY A 135 -12.99 -0.02 0.69
CA GLY A 135 -12.02 -0.38 -0.34
C GLY A 135 -12.68 -1.00 -1.58
N LYS A 136 -13.90 -1.53 -1.47
CA LYS A 136 -14.71 -2.02 -2.61
C LYS A 136 -15.07 -0.94 -3.61
N ASP A 137 -15.12 0.32 -3.15
CA ASP A 137 -15.42 1.46 -4.02
C ASP A 137 -14.18 1.95 -4.78
N LEU A 138 -13.01 1.38 -4.51
CA LEU A 138 -11.73 1.76 -5.11
C LEU A 138 -11.28 0.74 -6.15
N VAL A 139 -10.60 1.19 -7.20
CA VAL A 139 -9.78 0.32 -8.05
C VAL A 139 -8.36 0.35 -7.50
N TYR A 140 -7.97 -0.68 -6.73
CA TYR A 140 -6.61 -0.80 -6.22
C TYR A 140 -6.09 -2.23 -6.26
N PHE A 141 -4.77 -2.34 -6.27
CA PHE A 141 -4.04 -3.61 -6.19
C PHE A 141 -2.86 -3.46 -5.25
N GLY A 142 -2.72 -4.38 -4.32
CA GLY A 142 -1.58 -4.48 -3.42
C GLY A 142 -0.63 -5.59 -3.82
N ARG A 143 0.63 -5.49 -3.43
CA ARG A 143 1.64 -6.54 -3.51
C ARG A 143 2.44 -6.53 -2.22
N VAL A 144 2.59 -7.69 -1.60
CA VAL A 144 3.40 -7.84 -0.40
C VAL A 144 4.87 -7.94 -0.84
N GLU A 145 5.76 -7.36 -0.03
CA GLU A 145 7.20 -7.45 -0.19
C GLU A 145 7.81 -7.79 1.18
N THR A 146 8.77 -8.69 1.18
CA THR A 146 9.37 -9.23 2.41
C THR A 146 10.79 -8.75 2.65
N GLU A 147 11.34 -8.01 1.70
CA GLU A 147 12.72 -7.55 1.69
C GLU A 147 12.79 -6.07 1.36
N ARG A 148 13.87 -5.42 1.77
CA ARG A 148 14.22 -4.09 1.28
C ARG A 148 15.70 -4.06 1.01
N HIS A 149 16.09 -3.26 0.05
CA HIS A 149 17.48 -3.06 -0.30
C HIS A 149 17.91 -1.63 0.03
N TYR A 150 19.16 -1.47 0.47
CA TYR A 150 19.77 -0.18 0.67
C TYR A 150 19.87 0.57 -0.65
N ARG A 151 19.59 1.87 -0.61
CA ARG A 151 19.74 2.78 -1.76
C ARG A 151 20.95 3.69 -1.55
N ASN A 152 21.55 4.17 -2.62
CA ASN A 152 22.60 5.21 -2.58
C ASN A 152 22.23 6.44 -1.73
N SER A 153 20.93 6.73 -1.59
CA SER A 153 20.41 7.85 -0.81
C SER A 153 20.29 7.58 0.68
N ASP A 154 20.41 6.32 1.13
CA ASP A 154 20.28 5.94 2.53
C ASP A 154 21.51 6.40 3.32
N GLU A 155 21.30 6.90 4.54
CA GLU A 155 22.38 7.46 5.36
C GLU A 155 23.43 6.39 5.69
N GLU A 156 23.01 5.15 5.95
CA GLU A 156 23.91 4.03 6.21
C GLU A 156 24.84 3.74 5.02
N VAL A 157 24.39 4.00 3.78
CA VAL A 157 25.24 3.87 2.59
C VAL A 157 26.19 5.06 2.47
N LYS A 158 25.71 6.28 2.73
CA LYS A 158 26.55 7.49 2.69
C LYS A 158 27.65 7.46 3.76
N GLU A 159 27.36 6.89 4.92
CA GLU A 159 28.30 6.70 6.03
C GLU A 159 29.22 5.48 5.84
N GLY A 160 29.03 4.70 4.77
CA GLY A 160 29.84 3.52 4.46
C GLY A 160 29.56 2.31 5.34
N GLN A 161 28.46 2.31 6.10
CA GLN A 161 28.03 1.20 6.96
C GLN A 161 27.32 0.09 6.18
N ALA A 162 26.76 0.40 5.01
CA ALA A 162 26.13 -0.53 4.09
C ALA A 162 26.48 -0.19 2.63
N LYS A 163 26.26 -1.10 1.68
CA LYS A 163 26.38 -0.80 0.25
C LYS A 163 25.00 -0.70 -0.39
N SER A 164 24.89 0.17 -1.39
CA SER A 164 23.67 0.23 -2.20
C SER A 164 23.45 -1.11 -2.91
N GLY A 165 22.23 -1.61 -2.84
CA GLY A 165 21.87 -2.94 -3.33
C GLY A 165 22.00 -4.04 -2.29
N ASP A 166 22.61 -3.80 -1.13
CA ASP A 166 22.62 -4.80 -0.05
C ASP A 166 21.22 -4.94 0.54
N ARG A 167 20.83 -6.16 0.91
CA ARG A 167 19.58 -6.43 1.61
C ARG A 167 19.64 -5.84 3.02
N LYS A 168 18.57 -5.13 3.42
CA LYS A 168 18.40 -4.62 4.78
C LYS A 168 18.08 -5.77 5.74
N PRO A 169 18.73 -5.84 6.91
CA PRO A 169 18.43 -6.88 7.90
C PRO A 169 17.07 -6.64 8.56
N GLY A 170 16.57 -7.65 9.26
CA GLY A 170 15.34 -7.61 10.03
C GLY A 170 14.09 -7.91 9.21
N LEU A 171 12.93 -7.75 9.84
CA LEU A 171 11.64 -8.03 9.22
C LEU A 171 11.25 -6.90 8.27
N GLN A 172 11.50 -7.07 6.98
CA GLN A 172 11.21 -6.05 5.97
C GLN A 172 9.80 -6.16 5.36
N LEU A 173 8.84 -6.76 6.08
CA LEU A 173 7.45 -6.91 5.63
C LEU A 173 6.80 -5.56 5.34
N HIS A 174 6.34 -5.38 4.11
CA HIS A 174 5.57 -4.21 3.70
C HIS A 174 4.70 -4.49 2.49
N VAL A 175 3.80 -3.56 2.18
CA VAL A 175 2.88 -3.71 1.05
C VAL A 175 2.94 -2.47 0.19
N HIS A 176 3.16 -2.66 -1.11
CA HIS A 176 2.99 -1.64 -2.13
C HIS A 176 1.57 -1.69 -2.68
N ILE A 177 0.90 -0.56 -2.75
CA ILE A 177 -0.45 -0.44 -3.29
C ILE A 177 -0.46 0.56 -4.43
N ILE A 178 -1.02 0.15 -5.56
CA ILE A 178 -1.40 1.01 -6.68
C ILE A 178 -2.90 1.24 -6.59
N VAL A 179 -3.33 2.50 -6.59
CA VAL A 179 -4.76 2.87 -6.53
C VAL A 179 -5.10 3.88 -7.61
N SER A 180 -6.17 3.64 -8.36
CA SER A 180 -6.67 4.57 -9.36
C SER A 180 -7.14 5.87 -8.71
N ARG A 181 -7.04 6.98 -9.44
CA ARG A 181 -7.63 8.25 -9.03
C ARG A 181 -9.15 8.21 -9.10
N ASN A 182 -9.75 7.38 -9.94
CA ASN A 182 -11.20 7.25 -9.99
C ASN A 182 -11.69 6.09 -9.11
N ASP A 183 -12.92 6.20 -8.62
CA ASP A 183 -13.63 5.09 -8.00
C ASP A 183 -14.03 4.02 -9.04
N VAL A 184 -14.55 2.89 -8.58
CA VAL A 184 -15.00 1.78 -9.46
C VAL A 184 -16.05 2.22 -10.48
N THR A 185 -16.92 3.19 -10.15
CA THR A 185 -17.95 3.70 -11.08
C THR A 185 -17.43 4.78 -12.03
N GLN A 186 -16.21 5.27 -11.81
CA GLN A 186 -15.59 6.39 -12.51
C GLN A 186 -16.44 7.68 -12.47
N THR A 187 -17.10 7.92 -11.34
CA THR A 187 -17.91 9.12 -11.09
C THR A 187 -17.31 10.04 -10.02
N VAL A 188 -16.42 9.52 -9.18
CA VAL A 188 -15.75 10.25 -8.10
C VAL A 188 -14.24 10.21 -8.30
N ARG A 189 -13.60 11.38 -8.23
CA ARG A 189 -12.14 11.53 -8.26
C ARG A 189 -11.59 11.61 -6.83
N LEU A 190 -10.67 10.71 -6.52
CA LEU A 190 -10.08 10.44 -5.21
C LEU A 190 -8.58 10.75 -5.27
N SER A 191 -8.24 12.02 -5.03
CA SER A 191 -6.84 12.44 -4.95
C SER A 191 -6.42 12.58 -3.49
N PRO A 192 -5.55 11.70 -2.97
CA PRO A 192 -5.05 11.81 -1.60
C PRO A 192 -4.10 13.01 -1.42
N LEU A 193 -3.66 13.62 -2.52
CA LEU A 193 -2.74 14.77 -2.52
C LEU A 193 -3.46 16.12 -2.65
N ALA A 194 -4.80 16.13 -2.62
CA ALA A 194 -5.57 17.36 -2.68
C ALA A 194 -5.22 18.25 -1.47
N ARG A 195 -5.05 19.57 -1.71
CA ARG A 195 -4.74 20.55 -0.65
C ARG A 195 -5.82 20.64 0.44
N SER A 196 -7.04 20.20 0.13
CA SER A 196 -8.13 20.17 1.10
C SER A 196 -7.94 19.03 2.10
N LYS A 197 -7.68 19.41 3.36
CA LYS A 197 -7.59 18.51 4.52
C LYS A 197 -8.92 18.47 5.31
N GLY A 198 -10.05 18.50 4.61
CA GLY A 198 -11.38 18.61 5.24
C GLY A 198 -12.05 19.98 5.03
N SER A 199 -11.92 20.57 3.84
CA SER A 199 -12.70 21.77 3.51
C SER A 199 -14.19 21.44 3.41
N PHE A 200 -15.05 22.35 3.85
CA PHE A 200 -16.48 22.23 3.63
C PHE A 200 -16.83 22.72 2.23
N ASN A 201 -17.45 21.87 1.44
CA ASN A 201 -18.09 22.24 0.19
C ASN A 201 -19.60 22.26 0.41
N GLU A 202 -20.30 23.24 -0.15
CA GLU A 202 -21.76 23.17 -0.23
C GLU A 202 -22.17 22.31 -1.42
N LEU A 203 -22.85 21.21 -1.12
CA LEU A 203 -23.48 20.31 -2.08
C LEU A 203 -24.97 20.27 -1.75
N ASN A 204 -25.81 20.72 -2.68
CA ASN A 204 -27.27 20.80 -2.50
C ASN A 204 -27.70 21.53 -1.21
N GLY A 205 -27.02 22.63 -0.86
CA GLY A 205 -27.31 23.40 0.36
C GLY A 205 -26.83 22.79 1.68
N LYS A 206 -26.11 21.65 1.64
CA LYS A 206 -25.48 21.03 2.82
C LYS A 206 -23.97 21.23 2.78
N LYS A 207 -23.38 21.66 3.91
CA LYS A 207 -21.92 21.67 4.10
C LYS A 207 -21.42 20.24 4.28
N VAL A 208 -20.72 19.74 3.26
CA VAL A 208 -20.07 18.42 3.28
C VAL A 208 -18.56 18.61 3.41
N MET A 209 -17.97 18.01 4.42
CA MET A 209 -16.53 17.97 4.59
C MET A 209 -15.92 17.02 3.56
N VAL A 210 -14.97 17.50 2.77
CA VAL A 210 -14.30 16.72 1.72
C VAL A 210 -12.79 16.93 1.88
N GLY A 211 -12.01 15.89 1.61
CA GLY A 211 -10.55 15.96 1.65
C GLY A 211 -9.94 14.61 1.97
N PHE A 212 -8.63 14.55 2.12
CA PHE A 212 -7.94 13.36 2.63
C PHE A 212 -6.90 13.81 3.66
N GLU A 213 -6.98 13.30 4.89
CA GLU A 213 -6.04 13.65 5.95
C GLU A 213 -5.07 12.48 6.19
N HIS A 214 -3.78 12.67 5.86
CA HIS A 214 -2.80 11.58 5.87
C HIS A 214 -2.45 11.07 7.27
N MET A 215 -2.41 11.96 8.27
CA MET A 215 -2.09 11.59 9.65
C MET A 215 -3.25 10.85 10.30
N GLU A 216 -4.49 11.25 10.01
CA GLU A 216 -5.71 10.55 10.41
C GLU A 216 -5.74 9.15 9.81
N TRP A 217 -5.52 9.01 8.49
CA TRP A 217 -5.44 7.68 7.88
C TRP A 217 -4.34 6.83 8.52
N LYS A 218 -3.15 7.39 8.72
CA LYS A 218 -2.04 6.68 9.39
C LYS A 218 -2.43 6.24 10.81
N SER A 219 -3.01 7.13 11.61
CA SER A 219 -3.45 6.83 12.99
C SER A 219 -4.50 5.74 13.00
N ARG A 220 -5.52 5.85 12.15
CA ARG A 220 -6.61 4.86 12.05
C ARG A 220 -6.09 3.48 11.62
N CYS A 221 -5.10 3.42 10.75
CA CYS A 221 -4.44 2.15 10.39
C CYS A 221 -3.71 1.54 11.59
N ALA A 222 -2.96 2.34 12.36
CA ALA A 222 -2.30 1.86 13.58
C ALA A 222 -3.30 1.34 14.63
N ASP A 223 -4.39 2.09 14.85
CA ASP A 223 -5.48 1.66 15.75
C ASP A 223 -6.13 0.36 15.26
N ARG A 224 -6.29 0.21 13.94
CA ARG A 224 -6.80 -1.01 13.32
C ARG A 224 -5.86 -2.19 13.53
N PHE A 225 -4.56 -2.00 13.40
CA PHE A 225 -3.57 -3.04 13.68
C PHE A 225 -3.66 -3.52 15.13
N ILE A 226 -3.73 -2.58 16.08
CA ILE A 226 -3.93 -2.85 17.50
C ILE A 226 -5.20 -3.66 17.73
N SER A 227 -6.32 -3.25 17.14
CA SER A 227 -7.61 -3.92 17.28
C SER A 227 -7.61 -5.33 16.71
N MET A 228 -7.04 -5.52 15.52
CA MET A 228 -7.01 -6.83 14.84
C MET A 228 -6.12 -7.83 15.57
N TYR A 229 -4.93 -7.40 16.02
CA TYR A 229 -3.90 -8.32 16.51
C TYR A 229 -3.66 -8.20 18.02
N GLY A 230 -4.39 -7.35 18.74
CA GLY A 230 -4.17 -7.09 20.16
C GLY A 230 -2.76 -6.60 20.47
N TYR A 231 -2.17 -5.82 19.56
CA TYR A 231 -0.83 -5.27 19.74
C TYR A 231 -0.82 -4.19 20.82
N LYS A 232 0.18 -4.22 21.71
CA LYS A 232 0.40 -3.19 22.72
C LYS A 232 1.74 -2.55 22.43
N ALA A 233 1.72 -1.31 21.94
CA ALA A 233 2.93 -0.55 21.70
C ALA A 233 3.73 -0.46 23.00
N THR A 234 4.98 -0.90 22.97
CA THR A 234 5.85 -0.96 24.15
C THR A 234 6.45 0.40 24.52
N HIS A 235 6.33 1.42 23.65
CA HIS A 235 6.79 2.79 23.93
C HIS A 235 5.85 3.85 23.33
N LYS A 236 5.51 4.86 24.14
CA LYS A 236 4.96 6.17 23.72
C LYS A 236 6.06 7.21 23.83
#